data_AF-X1TNX9-F1
#
_entry.id   AF-X1TNX9-F1
#
_cell.length_a   1.000
_cell.length_b   1.000
_cell.length_c   1.000
_cell.angle_alpha   90.00
_cell.angle_beta   90.00
_cell.angle_gamma   90.00
#
_symmetry.space_group_name_H-M   'P 1'
#
loop_
_entity.id
_entity.type
_entity.pdbx_description
1 polymer ?
#
loop_
_entity_poly.entity_id
_entity_poly.type
_entity_poly.pdbx_seq_one_letter_code
_entity_poly.pdbx_strand_id
1 'polypeptide(L)'
;QLNILLTDMNFPAEKIVVDPLTGTLGYGLEYTYSIMERILNDGLGGDKMLAFPMLINPGYESSRVKEARVSREDYPEWGDQELRGAYWEIATSVSLLAAGAELLIMYHPKAVEVVKKNISEMFDLKNGD
;
A
#
# COMPACT_ATOMS: atom_id res chain seq x y z
N GLN A 1 -15.29 -8.81 10.88
CA GLN A 1 -16.05 -10.07 10.75
C GLN A 1 -15.20 -11.25 10.28
N LEU A 2 -14.49 -11.16 9.15
CA LEU A 2 -13.70 -12.29 8.64
C LEU A 2 -12.63 -12.76 9.65
N ASN A 3 -11.93 -11.83 10.29
CA ASN A 3 -10.94 -12.15 11.31
C ASN A 3 -11.53 -12.96 12.49
N ILE A 4 -12.72 -12.58 12.96
CA ILE A 4 -13.46 -13.29 14.02
C ILE A 4 -13.76 -14.72 13.58
N LEU A 5 -14.29 -14.91 12.37
CA LEU A 5 -14.63 -16.24 11.85
C LEU A 5 -13.39 -17.15 11.76
N LEU A 6 -12.25 -16.61 11.33
CA LEU A 6 -11.00 -17.37 11.28
C LEU A 6 -10.54 -17.78 12.69
N THR A 7 -10.57 -16.86 13.65
CA THR A 7 -10.17 -17.15 15.03
C THR A 7 -11.13 -18.10 15.74
N ASP A 8 -12.43 -18.02 15.47
CA ASP A 8 -13.46 -18.93 16.01
C ASP A 8 -13.28 -20.36 15.48
N MET A 9 -12.67 -20.52 14.30
CA MET A 9 -12.25 -21.81 13.74
C MET A 9 -10.90 -22.29 14.30
N ASN A 10 -10.39 -21.66 15.35
CA ASN A 10 -9.07 -21.90 15.95
C ASN A 10 -7.90 -21.70 14.97
N PHE A 11 -8.05 -20.87 13.93
CA PHE A 11 -6.90 -20.46 13.14
C PHE A 11 -6.02 -19.51 13.98
N PRO A 12 -4.69 -19.71 14.03
CA PRO A 12 -3.82 -18.88 14.86
C PRO A 12 -3.81 -17.42 14.40
N ALA A 13 -4.12 -16.50 15.32
CA ALA A 13 -4.26 -15.08 15.05
C ALA A 13 -2.95 -14.45 14.51
N GLU A 14 -1.80 -14.91 15.01
CA GLU A 14 -0.47 -14.46 14.59
C GLU A 14 -0.10 -14.84 13.15
N LYS A 15 -0.92 -15.66 12.49
CA LYS A 15 -0.77 -16.05 11.08
C LYS A 15 -1.72 -15.29 10.16
N ILE A 16 -2.44 -14.29 10.66
CA ILE A 16 -3.39 -13.49 9.89
C ILE A 16 -2.74 -12.17 9.48
N VAL A 17 -2.92 -11.81 8.21
CA VAL A 17 -2.61 -10.50 7.64
C VAL A 17 -3.86 -10.01 6.92
N VAL A 18 -4.19 -8.74 7.09
CA VAL A 18 -5.37 -8.10 6.50
C VAL A 18 -5.00 -7.44 5.18
N ASP A 19 -5.73 -7.75 4.12
CA ASP A 19 -5.72 -7.00 2.86
C ASP A 19 -6.97 -6.11 2.81
N PRO A 20 -6.83 -4.77 2.91
CA PRO A 20 -7.96 -3.84 2.88
C PRO A 20 -8.49 -3.59 1.46
N LEU A 21 -8.02 -4.35 0.46
CA LEU A 21 -8.25 -4.17 -0.97
C LEU A 21 -7.64 -2.85 -1.47
N THR A 22 -6.43 -2.98 -2.00
CA THR A 22 -5.65 -1.84 -2.45
C THR A 22 -6.34 -1.10 -3.61
N GLY A 23 -6.51 0.21 -3.47
CA GLY A 23 -6.81 1.15 -4.52
C GLY A 23 -5.54 1.90 -4.91
N THR A 24 -5.32 2.06 -6.21
CA THR A 24 -4.14 2.78 -6.72
C THR A 24 -4.44 4.25 -6.95
N LEU A 25 -3.39 5.09 -7.02
CA LEU A 25 -3.51 6.52 -7.31
C LEU A 25 -4.47 6.77 -8.48
N GLY A 26 -5.43 7.68 -8.30
CA GLY A 26 -6.43 8.03 -9.31
C GLY A 26 -7.59 7.03 -9.47
N TYR A 27 -7.52 5.87 -8.82
CA TYR A 27 -8.51 4.78 -8.93
C TYR A 27 -8.84 4.21 -7.54
N GLY A 28 -9.33 5.07 -6.64
CA GLY A 28 -9.88 4.66 -5.34
C GLY A 28 -8.87 4.55 -4.20
N LEU A 29 -7.66 5.09 -4.37
CA LEU A 29 -6.65 5.16 -3.29
C LEU A 29 -7.20 5.81 -2.03
N GLU A 30 -7.99 6.86 -2.16
CA GLU A 30 -8.59 7.60 -1.04
C GLU A 30 -9.53 6.75 -0.18
N TYR A 31 -10.20 5.78 -0.79
CA TYR A 31 -11.05 4.82 -0.07
C TYR A 31 -10.20 3.85 0.73
N THR A 32 -9.19 3.25 0.10
CA THR A 32 -8.25 2.35 0.78
C THR A 32 -7.53 3.08 1.92
N TYR A 33 -7.03 4.28 1.66
CA TYR A 33 -6.37 5.12 2.65
C TYR A 33 -7.26 5.36 3.88
N SER A 34 -8.50 5.81 3.66
CA SER A 34 -9.44 6.09 4.76
C SER A 34 -9.85 4.83 5.53
N ILE A 35 -9.96 3.68 4.86
CA ILE A 35 -10.26 2.39 5.49
C ILE A 35 -9.08 1.94 6.35
N MET A 36 -7.86 2.04 5.84
CA MET A 36 -6.65 1.66 6.57
C MET A 36 -6.46 2.49 7.83
N GLU A 37 -6.65 3.82 7.76
CA GLU A 37 -6.57 4.68 8.94
C GLU A 37 -7.61 4.29 10.01
N ARG A 38 -8.82 3.90 9.61
CA ARG A 38 -9.84 3.42 10.57
C ARG A 38 -9.43 2.11 11.21
N ILE A 39 -8.96 1.13 10.43
CA ILE A 39 -8.48 -0.16 10.93
C ILE A 39 -7.35 0.08 11.95
N LEU A 40 -6.37 0.93 11.59
CA LEU A 40 -5.26 1.27 12.46
C LEU A 40 -5.73 1.94 13.75
N ASN A 41 -6.58 2.96 13.66
CA ASN A 41 -7.06 3.72 14.81
C ASN A 41 -7.89 2.86 15.78
N ASP A 42 -8.80 2.03 15.26
CA ASP A 42 -9.63 1.14 16.10
C ASP A 42 -8.78 0.02 16.71
N GLY A 43 -7.80 -0.50 15.95
CA GLY A 43 -6.82 -1.47 16.45
C GLY A 43 -5.96 -0.90 17.60
N LEU A 44 -5.45 0.31 17.44
CA LEU A 44 -4.73 1.05 18.49
C LEU A 44 -5.65 1.42 19.67
N GLY A 45 -6.95 1.64 19.40
CA GLY A 45 -7.99 1.85 20.39
C GLY A 45 -8.34 0.61 21.22
N GLY A 46 -7.78 -0.56 20.88
CA GLY A 46 -7.90 -1.80 21.64
C GLY A 46 -8.75 -2.88 20.98
N ASP A 47 -9.28 -2.66 19.77
CA ASP A 47 -9.96 -3.72 19.02
C ASP A 47 -8.93 -4.74 18.47
N LYS A 48 -8.79 -5.84 19.19
CA LYS A 48 -7.88 -6.94 18.84
C LYS A 48 -8.18 -7.56 17.48
N MET A 49 -9.42 -7.46 16.98
CA MET A 49 -9.80 -8.02 15.69
C MET A 49 -9.43 -7.12 14.51
N LEU A 50 -8.93 -5.91 14.79
CA LEU A 50 -8.39 -4.97 13.80
C LEU A 50 -6.89 -4.73 13.98
N ALA A 51 -6.28 -5.20 15.07
CA ALA A 51 -4.86 -5.09 15.37
C ALA A 51 -3.96 -6.11 14.62
N PHE A 52 -4.37 -6.55 13.43
CA PHE A 52 -3.58 -7.43 12.57
C PHE A 52 -2.74 -6.62 11.59
N PRO A 53 -1.58 -7.14 11.16
CA PRO A 53 -0.78 -6.48 10.14
C PRO A 53 -1.52 -6.25 8.83
N MET A 54 -1.25 -5.12 8.18
CA MET A 54 -1.88 -4.76 6.90
C MET A 54 -0.92 -4.96 5.71
N LEU A 55 -1.40 -5.73 4.73
CA LEU A 55 -0.75 -5.92 3.43
C LEU A 55 -1.44 -5.07 2.37
N ILE A 56 -0.65 -4.50 1.46
CA ILE A 56 -1.13 -3.82 0.26
C ILE A 56 -0.44 -4.37 -0.99
N ASN A 57 -1.09 -4.22 -2.14
CA ASN A 57 -0.60 -4.69 -3.44
C ASN A 57 -0.54 -3.56 -4.50
N PRO A 58 0.25 -2.51 -4.26
CA PRO A 58 0.37 -1.38 -5.18
C PRO A 58 0.93 -1.81 -6.55
N GLY A 59 1.83 -2.80 -6.60
CA GLY A 59 2.40 -3.27 -7.86
C GLY A 59 1.33 -3.78 -8.83
N TYR A 60 0.42 -4.63 -8.36
CA TYR A 60 -0.67 -5.14 -9.19
C TYR A 60 -1.63 -4.05 -9.62
N GLU A 61 -2.08 -3.19 -8.69
CA GLU A 61 -3.11 -2.19 -8.99
C GLU A 61 -2.57 -1.06 -9.87
N SER A 62 -1.39 -0.52 -9.54
CA SER A 62 -0.76 0.54 -10.35
C SER A 62 -0.36 0.05 -11.73
N SER A 63 0.11 -1.19 -11.89
CA SER A 63 0.52 -1.69 -13.21
C SER A 63 -0.62 -1.88 -14.21
N ARG A 64 -1.89 -1.84 -13.77
CA ARG A 64 -3.07 -2.08 -14.62
C ARG A 64 -3.72 -0.80 -15.14
N VAL A 65 -3.43 0.34 -14.53
CA VAL A 65 -4.04 1.62 -14.93
C VAL A 65 -3.47 2.12 -16.24
N LYS A 66 -4.28 2.91 -16.94
CA LYS A 66 -3.92 3.45 -18.27
C LYS A 66 -2.64 4.28 -18.19
N GLU A 67 -2.56 5.13 -17.18
CA GLU A 67 -1.48 6.09 -16.94
C GLU A 67 -0.14 5.44 -16.59
N ALA A 68 -0.12 4.16 -16.23
CA ALA A 68 1.13 3.40 -16.03
C ALA A 68 1.56 2.59 -17.28
N ARG A 69 0.66 2.35 -18.24
CA ARG A 69 0.88 1.38 -19.32
C ARG A 69 0.91 1.95 -20.73
N VAL A 70 0.18 3.03 -21.00
CA VAL A 70 0.08 3.56 -22.37
C VAL A 70 1.41 4.14 -22.81
N SER A 71 1.72 3.95 -24.08
CA SER A 71 2.94 4.44 -24.68
C SER A 71 2.98 5.97 -24.71
N ARG A 72 4.19 6.52 -24.82
CA ARG A 72 4.36 7.97 -25.06
C ARG A 72 3.86 8.38 -26.45
N GLU A 73 3.79 7.46 -27.41
CA GLU A 73 3.28 7.77 -28.76
C GLU A 73 1.77 8.05 -28.73
N ASP A 74 1.02 7.28 -27.93
CA ASP A 74 -0.41 7.46 -27.76
C ASP A 74 -0.77 8.69 -26.91
N TYR A 75 0.07 9.01 -25.91
CA TYR A 75 -0.12 10.13 -24.97
C TYR A 75 1.19 10.91 -24.75
N PRO A 76 1.64 11.73 -25.72
CA PRO A 76 2.91 12.45 -25.64
C PRO A 76 3.02 13.41 -24.44
N GLU A 77 1.89 13.98 -24.03
CA GLU A 77 1.77 14.95 -22.93
C GLU A 77 1.95 14.32 -21.54
N TRP A 78 1.85 12.99 -21.44
CA TRP A 78 2.08 12.26 -20.18
C TRP A 78 3.57 11.94 -19.95
N GLY A 79 4.42 12.18 -20.94
CA GLY A 79 5.86 11.98 -20.81
C GLY A 79 6.28 10.51 -20.80
N ASP A 80 7.42 10.24 -20.18
CA ASP A 80 8.07 8.94 -20.22
C ASP A 80 7.24 7.84 -19.52
N GLN A 81 7.01 6.72 -20.21
CA GLN A 81 6.15 5.65 -19.72
C GLN A 81 6.79 4.90 -18.54
N GLU A 82 8.08 4.59 -18.61
CA GLU A 82 8.77 3.81 -17.58
C GLU A 82 8.79 4.57 -16.27
N LEU A 83 9.14 5.86 -16.33
CA LEU A 83 9.10 6.74 -15.16
C LEU A 83 7.69 6.90 -14.61
N ARG A 84 6.68 7.07 -15.47
CA ARG A 84 5.27 7.14 -15.03
C ARG A 84 4.83 5.89 -14.30
N GLY A 85 5.12 4.70 -14.83
CA GLY A 85 4.80 3.44 -14.17
C GLY A 85 5.42 3.34 -12.78
N ALA A 86 6.70 3.70 -12.66
CA ALA A 86 7.39 3.77 -11.37
C ALA A 86 6.74 4.78 -10.41
N TYR A 87 6.43 6.00 -10.88
CA TYR A 87 5.85 7.04 -10.03
C TYR A 87 4.44 6.70 -9.55
N TRP A 88 3.64 6.03 -10.36
CA TRP A 88 2.29 5.60 -9.96
C TRP A 88 2.34 4.61 -8.79
N GLU A 89 3.26 3.65 -8.88
CA GLU A 89 3.48 2.67 -7.84
C GLU A 89 4.12 3.29 -6.58
N ILE A 90 5.09 4.20 -6.74
CA ILE A 90 5.71 4.95 -5.63
C ILE A 90 4.65 5.75 -4.88
N ALA A 91 3.87 6.57 -5.58
CA ALA A 91 2.87 7.43 -4.96
C ALA A 91 1.82 6.60 -4.20
N THR A 92 1.32 5.53 -4.83
CA THR A 92 0.38 4.61 -4.17
C THR A 92 0.98 3.99 -2.91
N SER A 93 2.22 3.50 -3.00
CA SER A 93 2.91 2.84 -1.90
C SER A 93 3.17 3.78 -0.73
N VAL A 94 3.70 4.98 -0.99
CA VAL A 94 4.03 5.96 0.05
C VAL A 94 2.76 6.49 0.73
N SER A 95 1.69 6.75 -0.03
CA SER A 95 0.40 7.13 0.56
C SER A 95 -0.14 6.06 1.50
N LEU A 96 -0.13 4.79 1.09
CA LEU A 96 -0.68 3.73 1.93
C LEU A 96 0.25 3.31 3.07
N LEU A 97 1.57 3.52 2.94
CA LEU A 97 2.52 3.47 4.05
C LEU A 97 2.15 4.48 5.15
N ALA A 98 1.82 5.72 4.78
CA ALA A 98 1.38 6.73 5.73
C ALA A 98 0.07 6.35 6.44
N ALA A 99 -0.81 5.58 5.78
CA ALA A 99 -2.04 5.04 6.35
C ALA A 99 -1.85 3.79 7.22
N GLY A 100 -0.61 3.30 7.39
CA GLY A 100 -0.29 2.15 8.24
C GLY A 100 -0.06 0.83 7.53
N ALA A 101 0.29 0.82 6.23
CA ALA A 101 0.74 -0.41 5.56
C ALA A 101 2.03 -0.95 6.21
N GLU A 102 2.12 -2.26 6.36
CA GLU A 102 3.31 -2.93 6.92
C GLU A 102 3.96 -3.90 5.93
N LEU A 103 3.17 -4.45 4.99
CA LEU A 103 3.67 -5.36 3.96
C LEU A 103 3.24 -4.88 2.57
N LEU A 104 4.23 -4.70 1.67
CA LEU A 104 4.01 -4.18 0.34
C LEU A 104 4.40 -5.20 -0.72
N ILE A 105 3.46 -5.53 -1.62
CA ILE A 105 3.74 -6.28 -2.84
C ILE A 105 3.94 -5.30 -4.00
N MET A 106 5.18 -5.24 -4.48
CA MET A 106 5.64 -4.27 -5.48
C MET A 106 6.23 -4.94 -6.71
N TYR A 107 6.08 -4.34 -7.89
CA TYR A 107 6.47 -4.88 -9.19
C TYR A 107 7.61 -4.10 -9.85
N HIS A 108 7.59 -2.76 -9.86
CA HIS A 108 8.59 -1.96 -10.56
C HIS A 108 9.90 -1.83 -9.75
N PRO A 109 11.07 -2.28 -10.25
CA PRO A 109 12.32 -2.26 -9.48
C PRO A 109 12.72 -0.86 -8.99
N LYS A 110 12.53 0.17 -9.83
CA LYS A 110 12.78 1.56 -9.44
C LYS A 110 11.85 2.03 -8.31
N ALA A 111 10.59 1.61 -8.32
CA ALA A 111 9.66 1.95 -7.26
C ALA A 111 10.09 1.29 -5.94
N VAL A 112 10.48 0.02 -5.98
CA VAL A 112 11.00 -0.72 -4.81
C VAL A 112 12.23 -0.03 -4.22
N GLU A 113 13.19 0.39 -5.05
CA GLU A 113 14.38 1.12 -4.60
C GLU A 113 14.01 2.40 -3.84
N VAL A 114 13.14 3.21 -4.44
CA VAL A 114 12.72 4.50 -3.87
C VAL A 114 11.90 4.31 -2.60
N VAL A 115 10.95 3.37 -2.58
CA VAL A 115 10.10 3.10 -1.40
C VAL A 115 10.94 2.56 -0.25
N LYS A 116 11.89 1.65 -0.50
CA LYS A 116 12.83 1.18 0.54
C LYS A 116 13.65 2.31 1.13
N LYS A 117 14.13 3.22 0.28
CA LYS A 117 14.86 4.41 0.73
C LYS A 117 13.99 5.31 1.61
N ASN A 118 12.76 5.60 1.19
CA ASN A 118 11.81 6.37 1.99
C ASN A 118 11.54 5.73 3.37
N ILE A 119 11.35 4.41 3.42
CA ILE A 119 11.14 3.68 4.68
C ILE A 119 12.38 3.82 5.60
N SER A 120 13.58 3.69 5.05
CA SER A 120 14.83 3.87 5.82
C SER A 120 14.92 5.28 6.40
N GLU A 121 14.70 6.31 5.57
CA GLU A 121 14.77 7.71 6.00
C GLU A 121 13.72 8.03 7.08
N MET A 122 12.50 7.52 6.96
CA MET A 122 11.46 7.66 8.00
C MET A 122 11.86 7.00 9.31
N PHE A 123 12.56 5.87 9.26
CA PHE A 123 13.03 5.17 10.45
C PHE A 123 14.21 5.88 11.11
N ASP A 124 15.14 6.43 10.32
CA ASP A 124 16.32 7.14 10.82
C ASP A 124 15.94 8.48 11.48
N LEU A 125 15.00 9.23 10.90
CA LEU A 125 14.44 10.46 11.49
C LEU A 125 13.84 10.25 12.88
N LYS A 126 13.31 9.05 13.16
CA LYS A 126 12.77 8.70 14.48
C LYS A 126 13.88 8.63 15.54
N ASN A 127 15.12 8.36 15.15
CA ASN A 127 16.26 8.17 16.04
C ASN A 127 17.07 9.47 16.30
N GLY A 128 16.74 10.57 15.63
CA GLY A 128 17.24 11.91 15.95
C GLY A 128 18.57 12.32 15.29
N ASP A 129 18.95 11.70 14.17
CA ASP A 129 20.07 12.15 13.32
C ASP A 129 19.61 13.10 12.20
#